data_AF-A0A2D9MU33-F1
#
_entry.id   AF-A0A2D9MU33-F1
#
_cell.length_a   1.000
_cell.length_b   1.000
_cell.length_c   1.000
_cell.angle_alpha   90.00
_cell.angle_beta   90.00
_cell.angle_gamma   90.00
#
_symmetry.space_group_name_H-M   'P 1'
#
loop_
_entity.id
_entity.type
_entity.pdbx_description
1 polymer ?
#
loop_
_entity_poly.entity_id
_entity_poly.type
_entity_poly.pdbx_seq_one_letter_code
_entity_poly.pdbx_strand_id
1 'polypeptide(L)'
;EVAHLYGAGKLLDDEFKANPLKTRDQVNRVPSCYHPLVLRHPVTGRKSLYATGQSSFAIKGMEETEARELLWKLKLHAIQDRFVYSHSYEVGDLAIFDTLSTMHSAVPIEKADANDAKTKRLLWRISVRGLPLIYKNSGKASKTDGSN
;
A
#
# COMPACT_ATOMS: atom_id res chain seq x y z
N GLU A 1 -15.06 5.73 3.93
CA GLU A 1 -13.69 5.43 4.44
C GLU A 1 -13.59 3.93 4.65
N VAL A 2 -12.44 3.33 4.36
CA VAL A 2 -12.15 1.91 4.54
C VAL A 2 -11.41 1.74 5.85
N ALA A 3 -11.87 0.80 6.67
CA ALA A 3 -11.19 0.40 7.89
C ALA A 3 -10.10 -0.63 7.57
N HIS A 4 -8.92 -0.40 8.14
CA HIS A 4 -7.78 -1.29 8.04
C HIS A 4 -7.50 -1.91 9.40
N LEU A 5 -7.37 -3.24 9.41
CA LEU A 5 -6.92 -4.01 10.55
C LEU A 5 -5.84 -4.98 10.05
N TYR A 6 -4.73 -5.05 10.77
CA TYR A 6 -3.58 -5.84 10.38
C TYR A 6 -3.98 -7.32 10.18
N GLY A 7 -3.74 -7.85 8.97
CA GLY A 7 -4.04 -9.23 8.60
C GLY A 7 -5.53 -9.58 8.41
N ALA A 8 -6.44 -8.60 8.44
CA ALA A 8 -7.88 -8.86 8.36
C ALA A 8 -8.44 -8.87 6.93
N GLY A 9 -7.64 -8.48 5.92
CA GLY A 9 -8.07 -8.48 4.54
C GLY A 9 -8.22 -9.90 3.97
N LYS A 10 -9.13 -10.05 3.00
CA LYS A 10 -9.28 -11.30 2.27
C LYS A 10 -8.07 -11.53 1.34
N LEU A 11 -7.49 -12.71 1.39
CA LEU A 11 -6.28 -13.08 0.67
C LEU A 11 -6.60 -14.06 -0.46
N LEU A 12 -5.82 -14.02 -1.53
CA LEU A 12 -5.67 -15.15 -2.45
C LEU A 12 -4.93 -16.32 -1.77
N ASP A 13 -4.97 -17.49 -2.38
CA ASP A 13 -4.36 -18.71 -1.83
C ASP A 13 -2.83 -18.64 -1.80
N ASP A 14 -2.23 -17.92 -2.74
CA ASP A 14 -0.79 -17.73 -2.90
C ASP A 14 -0.25 -16.49 -2.17
N GLU A 15 -1.14 -15.68 -1.59
CA GLU A 15 -0.74 -14.49 -0.85
C GLU A 15 -0.14 -14.82 0.52
N PHE A 16 0.92 -14.09 0.88
CA PHE A 16 1.53 -14.20 2.20
C PHE A 16 0.53 -13.84 3.30
N LYS A 17 0.34 -14.76 4.26
CA LYS A 17 -0.49 -14.56 5.45
C LYS A 17 0.30 -13.82 6.51
N ALA A 18 -0.23 -12.68 6.95
CA ALA A 18 0.38 -11.89 8.02
C ALA A 18 0.53 -12.73 9.29
N ASN A 19 1.69 -12.63 9.95
CA ASN A 19 1.94 -13.31 11.22
C ASN A 19 0.94 -12.82 12.29
N PRO A 20 0.26 -13.72 13.02
CA PRO A 20 -0.76 -13.30 13.99
C PRO A 20 -0.14 -12.48 15.11
N LEU A 21 -0.86 -11.44 15.54
CA LEU A 21 -0.54 -10.68 16.75
C LEU A 21 -0.95 -11.51 17.96
N LYS A 22 0.02 -11.87 18.81
CA LYS A 22 -0.17 -12.78 19.95
C LYS A 22 -0.29 -12.05 21.28
N THR A 23 0.27 -10.85 21.40
CA THR A 23 0.31 -10.11 22.67
C THR A 23 -0.48 -8.80 22.59
N ARG A 24 -0.96 -8.32 23.75
CA ARG A 24 -1.63 -7.01 23.86
C ARG A 24 -0.73 -5.87 23.37
N ASP A 25 0.56 -5.92 23.69
CA ASP A 25 1.53 -4.93 23.25
C ASP A 25 1.68 -4.91 21.72
N GLN A 26 1.64 -6.07 21.08
CA GLN A 26 1.64 -6.15 19.61
C GLN A 26 0.39 -5.50 19.01
N VAL A 27 -0.79 -5.80 19.56
CA VAL A 27 -2.06 -5.20 19.12
C VAL A 27 -2.04 -3.68 19.28
N ASN A 28 -1.59 -3.17 20.42
CA ASN A 28 -1.54 -1.73 20.70
C ASN A 28 -0.59 -0.96 19.76
N ARG A 29 0.42 -1.62 19.19
CA ARG A 29 1.36 -1.01 18.24
C ARG A 29 0.81 -0.88 16.82
N VAL A 30 -0.26 -1.60 16.49
CA VAL A 30 -0.91 -1.59 15.17
C VAL A 30 -2.42 -1.38 15.35
N PRO A 31 -2.82 -0.17 15.80
CA PRO A 31 -4.23 0.17 15.90
C PRO A 31 -4.89 0.14 14.52
N SER A 32 -6.20 -0.07 14.51
CA SER A 32 -6.97 0.10 13.28
C SER A 32 -6.89 1.54 12.79
N CYS A 33 -6.86 1.71 11.47
CA CYS A 33 -6.86 3.03 10.84
C CYS A 33 -7.89 3.11 9.72
N TYR A 34 -8.22 4.34 9.33
CA TYR A 34 -9.18 4.61 8.26
C TYR A 34 -8.50 5.34 7.11
N HIS A 35 -8.76 4.88 5.89
CA HIS A 35 -8.24 5.50 4.66
C HIS A 35 -9.36 5.67 3.62
N PRO A 36 -9.23 6.64 2.69
CA PRO A 36 -10.18 6.74 1.59
C PRO A 36 -10.04 5.53 0.66
N LEU A 37 -11.16 5.01 0.15
CA LEU A 37 -11.14 3.97 -0.89
C LEU A 37 -10.51 4.50 -2.17
N VAL A 38 -10.85 5.75 -2.51
CA VAL A 38 -10.29 6.48 -3.64
C VAL A 38 -9.49 7.66 -3.10
N LEU A 39 -8.18 7.62 -3.30
CA LEU A 39 -7.28 8.71 -2.95
C LEU A 39 -7.05 9.61 -4.17
N ARG A 40 -7.24 10.92 -4.02
CA ARG A 40 -6.77 11.89 -5.01
C ARG A 40 -5.30 12.19 -4.74
N HIS A 41 -4.43 11.83 -5.68
CA HIS A 41 -3.00 12.01 -5.54
C HIS A 41 -2.66 13.50 -5.34
N PRO A 42 -1.96 13.88 -4.27
CA PRO A 42 -1.77 15.29 -3.88
C PRO A 42 -0.92 16.10 -4.86
N VAL A 43 0.00 15.45 -5.58
CA VAL A 43 0.79 16.09 -6.65
C VAL A 43 0.09 16.04 -8.01
N THR A 44 -0.21 14.83 -8.52
CA THR A 44 -0.72 14.66 -9.89
C THR A 44 -2.22 14.91 -10.05
N GLY A 45 -2.99 14.97 -8.96
CA GLY A 45 -4.45 15.08 -8.99
C GLY A 45 -5.20 13.85 -9.49
N ARG A 46 -4.51 12.80 -9.96
CA ARG A 46 -5.13 11.55 -10.43
C ARG A 46 -5.79 10.81 -9.28
N LYS A 47 -6.86 10.08 -9.56
CA LYS A 47 -7.52 9.20 -8.58
C LYS A 47 -6.83 7.84 -8.57
N SER A 48 -6.60 7.30 -7.38
CA SER A 48 -6.01 5.99 -7.12
C SER A 48 -6.94 5.15 -6.26
N LEU A 49 -7.03 3.85 -6.54
CA LEU A 49 -7.65 2.88 -5.65
C LEU A 49 -6.63 2.52 -4.56
N TYR A 50 -6.83 3.04 -3.34
CA TYR A 50 -5.78 3.08 -2.32
C TYR A 50 -5.93 1.99 -1.25
N ALA A 51 -7.16 1.71 -0.84
CA ALA A 51 -7.43 0.89 0.33
C ALA A 51 -7.91 -0.52 -0.02
N THR A 52 -7.17 -1.27 -0.85
CA THR A 52 -7.55 -2.63 -1.30
C THR A 52 -6.48 -3.70 -1.04
N GLY A 53 -5.51 -3.40 -0.18
CA GLY A 53 -4.45 -4.33 0.20
C GLY A 53 -4.86 -5.35 1.28
N GLN A 54 -3.87 -6.00 1.89
CA GLN A 54 -4.06 -7.12 2.82
C GLN A 54 -4.68 -6.75 4.20
N SER A 55 -4.92 -5.48 4.48
CA SER A 55 -5.47 -5.02 5.77
C SER A 55 -6.90 -4.46 5.68
N SER A 56 -7.42 -4.22 4.48
CA SER A 56 -8.75 -3.65 4.29
C SER A 56 -9.83 -4.67 4.62
N PHE A 57 -10.73 -4.35 5.57
CA PHE A 57 -11.73 -5.33 6.03
C PHE A 57 -13.17 -4.79 6.12
N ALA A 58 -13.37 -3.48 6.27
CA ALA A 58 -14.72 -2.90 6.36
C ALA A 58 -14.81 -1.53 5.69
N ILE A 59 -16.01 -1.08 5.36
CA ILE A 59 -16.30 0.24 4.78
C ILE A 59 -17.31 0.96 5.66
N LYS A 60 -16.98 2.18 6.09
CA LYS A 60 -17.85 3.02 6.92
C LYS A 60 -19.20 3.25 6.24
N GLY A 61 -20.29 2.91 6.94
CA GLY A 61 -21.67 3.08 6.45
C GLY A 61 -22.16 1.96 5.53
N MET A 62 -21.43 0.85 5.43
CA MET A 62 -21.79 -0.33 4.65
C MET A 62 -21.85 -1.56 5.56
N GLU A 63 -22.72 -2.52 5.25
CA GLU A 63 -22.78 -3.80 5.95
C GLU A 63 -21.46 -4.58 5.73
N GLU A 64 -21.04 -5.37 6.72
CA GLU A 64 -19.72 -6.00 6.71
C GLU A 64 -19.54 -6.96 5.53
N THR A 65 -20.51 -7.83 5.28
CA THR A 65 -20.48 -8.80 4.19
C THR A 65 -20.41 -8.10 2.83
N GLU A 66 -21.28 -7.10 2.61
CA GLU A 66 -21.26 -6.26 1.41
C GLU A 66 -19.91 -5.55 1.22
N ALA A 67 -19.37 -4.97 2.29
CA ALA A 67 -18.09 -4.28 2.26
C ALA A 67 -16.94 -5.23 1.89
N ARG A 68 -16.91 -6.42 2.49
CA ARG A 68 -15.89 -7.43 2.21
C ARG A 68 -15.97 -7.95 0.78
N GLU A 69 -17.17 -8.16 0.25
CA GLU A 69 -17.36 -8.54 -1.14
C GLU A 69 -16.90 -7.45 -2.11
N LEU A 70 -17.23 -6.19 -1.84
CA LEU A 70 -16.80 -5.07 -2.66
C LEU A 70 -15.28 -4.91 -2.66
N LEU A 71 -14.66 -4.92 -1.47
CA LEU A 71 -13.20 -4.85 -1.33
C LEU A 71 -12.51 -6.01 -2.06
N TRP A 72 -13.09 -7.21 -2.02
CA TRP A 72 -12.57 -8.36 -2.75
C TRP A 72 -12.64 -8.15 -4.27
N LYS A 73 -13.77 -7.71 -4.80
CA LYS A 73 -13.93 -7.41 -6.24
C LYS A 73 -12.94 -6.34 -6.70
N LEU A 74 -12.75 -5.29 -5.90
CA LEU A 74 -11.83 -4.20 -6.20
C LEU A 74 -10.36 -4.67 -6.16
N LYS A 75 -10.00 -5.51 -5.19
CA LYS A 75 -8.67 -6.14 -5.14
C LYS A 75 -8.41 -6.98 -6.39
N LEU A 76 -9.34 -7.87 -6.76
CA LEU A 76 -9.21 -8.70 -7.97
C LEU A 76 -9.07 -7.85 -9.24
N HIS A 77 -9.78 -6.73 -9.33
CA HIS A 77 -9.60 -5.79 -10.43
C HIS A 77 -8.20 -5.16 -10.43
N ALA A 78 -7.72 -4.71 -9.27
CA ALA A 78 -6.46 -3.98 -9.15
C ALA A 78 -5.20 -4.84 -9.45
N ILE A 79 -5.31 -6.16 -9.32
CA ILE A 79 -4.21 -7.11 -9.54
C ILE A 79 -4.26 -7.83 -10.90
N GLN A 80 -5.15 -7.43 -11.80
CA GLN A 80 -5.17 -7.98 -13.16
C GLN A 80 -3.81 -7.76 -13.85
N ASP A 81 -3.33 -8.74 -14.62
CA ASP A 81 -2.01 -8.74 -15.26
C ASP A 81 -1.68 -7.44 -16.02
N ARG A 82 -2.68 -6.82 -16.65
CA ARG A 82 -2.53 -5.53 -17.36
C ARG A 82 -2.10 -4.35 -16.47
N PHE A 83 -2.22 -4.46 -15.15
CA PHE A 83 -1.80 -3.47 -14.16
C PHE A 83 -0.52 -3.87 -13.43
N VAL A 84 0.02 -5.06 -13.71
CA VAL A 84 1.17 -5.61 -13.00
C VAL A 84 2.45 -5.30 -13.76
N TYR A 85 3.42 -4.78 -13.01
CA TYR A 85 4.82 -4.73 -13.42
C TYR A 85 5.63 -5.68 -12.53
N SER A 86 6.39 -6.58 -13.15
CA SER A 86 7.27 -7.54 -12.48
C SER A 86 8.72 -7.19 -12.75
N HIS A 87 9.52 -7.11 -11.68
CA HIS A 87 10.92 -6.74 -11.77
C HIS A 87 11.81 -7.91 -11.34
N SER A 88 12.66 -8.38 -12.25
CA SER A 88 13.74 -9.31 -11.95
C SER A 88 14.98 -8.51 -11.57
N TYR A 89 15.33 -8.53 -10.29
CA TYR A 89 16.42 -7.73 -9.76
C TYR A 89 17.79 -8.28 -10.16
N GLU A 90 18.69 -7.39 -10.55
CA GLU A 90 20.12 -7.61 -10.69
C GLU A 90 20.91 -6.75 -9.67
N VAL A 91 22.20 -7.05 -9.50
CA VAL A 91 23.06 -6.28 -8.60
C VAL A 91 23.24 -4.88 -9.15
N GLY A 92 22.84 -3.88 -8.37
CA GLY A 92 22.90 -2.46 -8.74
C GLY A 92 21.55 -1.87 -9.14
N ASP A 93 20.50 -2.69 -9.29
CA ASP A 93 19.17 -2.20 -9.62
C ASP A 93 18.58 -1.31 -8.52
N LEU A 94 17.84 -0.30 -8.96
CA LEU A 94 17.07 0.60 -8.12
C LEU A 94 15.62 0.64 -8.59
N ALA A 95 14.71 0.15 -7.75
CA ALA A 95 13.27 0.30 -7.94
C ALA A 95 12.73 1.45 -7.08
N ILE A 96 12.05 2.40 -7.72
CA ILE A 96 11.35 3.51 -7.06
C ILE A 96 9.88 3.45 -7.45
N PHE A 97 8.99 3.47 -6.47
CA PHE A 97 7.54 3.46 -6.72
C PHE A 97 6.81 4.40 -5.76
N ASP A 98 5.71 4.98 -6.25
CA ASP A 98 4.83 5.86 -5.48
C ASP A 98 3.79 5.04 -4.70
N THR A 99 3.91 5.02 -3.38
CA THR A 99 3.00 4.27 -2.49
C THR A 99 1.57 4.80 -2.47
N LEU A 100 1.30 6.00 -3.00
CA LEU A 100 -0.06 6.55 -3.09
C LEU A 100 -0.83 6.01 -4.30
N SER A 101 -0.12 5.52 -5.32
CA SER A 101 -0.71 5.05 -6.57
C SER A 101 -0.37 3.61 -6.93
N THR A 102 0.40 2.90 -6.09
CA THR A 102 0.82 1.51 -6.34
C THR A 102 0.60 0.62 -5.12
N MET A 103 0.26 -0.64 -5.40
CA MET A 103 0.44 -1.75 -4.47
C MET A 103 1.69 -2.53 -4.88
N HIS A 104 2.29 -3.26 -3.95
CA HIS A 104 3.41 -4.14 -4.25
C HIS A 104 3.27 -5.46 -3.50
N SER A 105 3.80 -6.51 -4.11
CA SER A 105 3.91 -7.84 -3.51
C SER A 105 5.34 -8.35 -3.72
N ALA A 106 5.88 -9.02 -2.72
CA ALA A 106 7.14 -9.73 -2.86
C ALA A 106 6.85 -11.15 -3.37
N VAL A 107 7.64 -11.61 -4.34
CA VAL A 107 7.64 -13.02 -4.73
C VAL A 107 8.42 -13.80 -3.66
N PRO A 108 7.86 -14.87 -3.07
CA PRO A 108 8.59 -15.76 -2.17
C PRO A 108 9.84 -16.31 -2.86
N ILE A 109 10.95 -16.32 -2.14
CA ILE A 109 12.20 -16.95 -2.59
C ILE A 109 12.56 -18.06 -1.61
N GLU A 110 13.32 -19.05 -2.09
CA GLU A 110 13.87 -20.08 -1.24
C GLU A 110 14.76 -19.48 -0.16
N LYS A 111 14.87 -20.21 0.96
CA LYS A 111 15.76 -19.80 2.04
C LYS A 111 17.19 -19.77 1.53
N ALA A 112 17.89 -18.67 1.80
CA ALA A 112 19.28 -18.51 1.45
C ALA A 112 20.15 -19.63 2.08
N ASP A 113 20.96 -20.27 1.24
CA ASP A 113 22.00 -21.20 1.67
C ASP A 113 23.25 -20.40 2.09
N ALA A 114 23.79 -20.70 3.26
CA ALA A 114 25.02 -20.09 3.74
C ALA A 114 26.22 -20.38 2.81
N ASN A 115 26.22 -21.52 2.12
CA ASN A 115 27.31 -22.00 1.28
C ASN A 115 27.15 -21.65 -0.21
N ASP A 116 25.97 -21.20 -0.66
CA ASP A 116 25.74 -20.79 -2.05
C ASP A 116 25.35 -19.30 -2.14
N ALA A 117 26.29 -18.49 -2.62
CA ALA A 117 26.07 -17.06 -2.81
C ALA A 117 24.95 -16.72 -3.80
N LYS A 118 24.62 -17.60 -4.76
CA LYS A 118 23.59 -17.36 -5.77
C LYS A 118 22.17 -17.38 -5.19
N THR A 119 21.99 -18.01 -4.04
CA THR A 119 20.70 -18.08 -3.32
C THR A 119 20.46 -16.88 -2.41
N LYS A 120 21.47 -16.02 -2.22
CA LYS A 120 21.41 -14.89 -1.29
C LYS A 120 20.87 -13.65 -2.00
N ARG A 121 19.94 -12.96 -1.34
CA ARG A 121 19.38 -11.69 -1.82
C ARG A 121 19.35 -10.67 -0.68
N LEU A 122 20.04 -9.55 -0.88
CA LEU A 122 20.07 -8.43 0.07
C LEU A 122 19.56 -7.17 -0.63
N LEU A 123 18.54 -6.53 -0.04
CA LEU A 123 18.00 -5.26 -0.49
C LEU A 123 18.09 -4.24 0.63
N TRP A 124 18.42 -3.00 0.26
CA TRP A 124 18.31 -1.84 1.13
C TRP A 124 17.05 -1.07 0.75
N ARG A 125 16.30 -0.59 1.74
CA ARG A 125 15.08 0.17 1.51
C ARG A 125 15.11 1.49 2.27
N ILE A 126 14.80 2.56 1.54
CA ILE A 126 14.50 3.87 2.11
C ILE A 126 12.99 4.12 1.91
N SER A 127 12.35 4.70 2.90
CA SER A 127 10.95 5.12 2.82
C SER A 127 10.83 6.59 3.17
N VAL A 128 10.14 7.34 2.33
CA VAL A 128 9.88 8.77 2.55
C VAL A 128 8.48 8.97 3.10
N ARG A 129 8.28 10.04 3.87
CA ARG A 129 6.97 10.40 4.45
C ARG A 129 6.56 11.80 4.02
N GLY A 130 5.26 11.97 3.78
CA GLY A 130 4.67 13.25 3.42
C GLY A 130 4.93 13.66 1.97
N LEU A 131 4.63 14.91 1.66
CA LEU A 131 4.84 15.48 0.32
C LEU A 131 6.27 15.98 0.14
N PRO A 132 6.85 15.81 -1.07
CA PRO A 132 8.10 16.46 -1.42
C PRO A 132 8.01 17.97 -1.18
N LEU A 133 9.06 18.57 -0.62
CA LEU A 133 9.09 19.99 -0.27
C LEU A 133 8.79 20.91 -1.46
N ILE A 134 9.19 20.50 -2.67
CA ILE A 134 8.92 21.21 -3.92
C ILE A 134 7.42 21.44 -4.18
N TYR A 135 6.53 20.61 -3.60
CA TYR A 135 5.08 20.74 -3.72
C TYR A 135 4.41 21.36 -2.49
N LYS A 136 5.17 21.66 -1.42
CA LYS A 136 4.60 22.35 -0.23
C LYS A 136 4.35 23.84 -0.48
N ASN A 137 5.10 24.45 -1.42
CA ASN A 137 5.01 25.89 -1.69
C ASN A 137 4.15 26.25 -2.91
N SER A 138 3.76 25.28 -3.74
CA SER A 138 2.89 25.49 -4.92
C SER A 138 1.42 25.82 -4.58
N GLY A 139 1.05 25.83 -3.28
CA GLY A 139 -0.24 26.31 -2.79
C GLY A 139 -0.25 27.77 -2.31
N LYS A 140 0.86 28.51 -2.43
CA LYS A 140 0.92 29.95 -2.13
C LYS A 140 0.97 30.80 -3.41
N ALA A 141 -0.02 30.64 -4.28
CA ALA A 141 -0.31 31.61 -5.33
C ALA A 141 -1.84 31.77 -5.43
N SER A 142 -2.33 33.01 -5.37
CA SER A 142 -3.73 33.44 -5.26
C SER A 142 -4.31 33.62 -3.84
N LYS A 143 -3.67 34.49 -3.05
CA LYS A 143 -4.41 35.53 -2.30
C LYS A 143 -3.80 36.90 -2.67
N THR A 144 -4.13 37.40 -3.85
CA THR A 144 -4.14 38.85 -4.14
C THR A 144 -5.57 39.28 -3.86
N ASP A 145 -5.79 39.73 -2.63
CA ASP A 145 -5.86 41.15 -2.26
C ASP A 145 -7.27 41.68 -2.49
N GLY A 146 -8.04 41.70 -1.40
CA GLY A 146 -9.18 42.57 -1.29
C GLY A 146 -8.71 43.85 -0.62
N SER A 147 -8.78 44.96 -1.35
CA SER A 147 -9.01 46.27 -0.76
C SER A 147 -9.65 47.22 -1.79
N ASN A 148 -10.74 47.84 -1.31
CA ASN A 148 -11.64 48.85 -1.89
C ASN A 148 -12.69 48.40 -2.90
#